data_AF-A0A5E4JMU5-F1
#
_entry.id   AF-A0A5E4JMU5-F1
#
_cell.length_a   1.000
_cell.length_b   1.000
_cell.length_c   1.000
_cell.angle_alpha   90.00
_cell.angle_beta   90.00
_cell.angle_gamma   90.00
#
_symmetry.space_group_name_H-M   'P 1'
#
loop_
_entity.id
_entity.type
_entity.pdbx_description
1 polymer ?
#
loop_
_entity_poly.entity_id
_entity_poly.type
_entity_poly.pdbx_seq_one_letter_code
_entity_poly.pdbx_strand_id
1 'polypeptide(L)'
;MDLKGVVIEESLEDKSVLKEIKIIKTESEIVTPKHRTPWLKKWTSHKVEIPEEKMDEICEKLQKSLDRNHQWYIDLKSNRYEITIFNDQIIKKRIFSYFK
;
A
#
# COMPACT_ATOMS: atom_id res chain seq x y z
N MET A 1 9.08 -12.03 8.51
CA MET A 1 7.81 -11.55 9.13
C MET A 1 7.14 -10.71 8.08
N ASP A 2 5.91 -11.04 7.72
CA ASP A 2 5.27 -10.45 6.54
C ASP A 2 4.91 -8.98 6.77
N LEU A 3 4.99 -8.18 5.72
CA LEU A 3 4.51 -6.80 5.73
C LEU A 3 3.01 -6.78 5.58
N LYS A 4 2.38 -5.92 6.37
CA LYS A 4 0.94 -5.68 6.34
C LYS A 4 0.70 -4.23 6.06
N GLY A 5 -0.28 -3.95 5.20
CA GLY A 5 -0.65 -2.59 4.89
C GLY A 5 -2.00 -2.52 4.24
N VAL A 6 -2.36 -1.30 3.84
CA VAL A 6 -3.62 -1.03 3.15
C VAL A 6 -3.29 -0.41 1.81
N VAL A 7 -3.82 -1.01 0.74
CA VAL A 7 -3.73 -0.49 -0.62
C VAL A 7 -5.12 -0.07 -1.06
N ILE A 8 -5.25 1.16 -1.56
CA ILE A 8 -6.52 1.67 -2.08
C ILE A 8 -6.58 1.31 -3.56
N GLU A 9 -7.60 0.57 -4.00
CA GLU A 9 -7.70 0.12 -5.40
C GLU A 9 -7.72 1.29 -6.39
N GLU A 10 -8.39 2.37 -6.02
CA GLU A 10 -8.51 3.59 -6.81
C GLU A 10 -7.22 4.44 -6.84
N SER A 11 -6.22 4.11 -6.01
CA SER A 11 -4.89 4.72 -6.08
C SER A 11 -3.97 4.08 -7.12
N LEU A 12 -4.38 2.95 -7.72
CA LEU A 12 -3.60 2.21 -8.71
C LEU A 12 -4.15 2.41 -10.12
N GLU A 13 -3.28 2.80 -11.05
CA GLU A 13 -3.54 2.75 -12.50
C GLU A 13 -3.54 1.30 -12.99
N ASP A 14 -2.53 0.52 -12.61
CA ASP A 14 -2.47 -0.92 -12.88
C ASP A 14 -2.85 -1.73 -11.64
N LYS A 15 -4.04 -2.34 -11.69
CA LYS A 15 -4.58 -3.19 -10.60
C LYS A 15 -4.06 -4.63 -10.65
N SER A 16 -3.25 -4.99 -11.65
CA SER A 16 -2.77 -6.36 -11.84
C SER A 16 -1.88 -6.80 -10.67
N VAL A 17 -1.15 -5.86 -10.07
CA VAL A 17 -0.33 -6.08 -8.87
C VAL A 17 -1.12 -6.65 -7.68
N LEU A 18 -2.42 -6.35 -7.56
CA LEU A 18 -3.26 -6.88 -6.49
C LEU A 18 -3.48 -8.40 -6.60
N LYS A 19 -3.29 -9.00 -7.78
CA LYS A 19 -3.39 -10.45 -8.00
C LYS A 19 -2.13 -11.20 -7.55
N GLU A 20 -1.00 -10.49 -7.46
CA GLU A 20 0.29 -11.06 -7.05
C GLU A 20 0.52 -10.98 -5.53
N ILE A 21 -0.34 -10.23 -4.83
CA ILE A 21 -0.28 -10.02 -3.38
C ILE A 21 -1.41 -10.78 -2.69
N LYS A 22 -1.15 -11.27 -1.48
CA LYS A 22 -2.17 -11.91 -0.65
C LYS A 22 -3.08 -10.85 -0.03
N ILE A 23 -4.34 -10.79 -0.46
CA ILE A 23 -5.36 -9.92 0.13
C ILE A 23 -6.00 -10.63 1.33
N ILE A 24 -5.86 -10.04 2.52
CA ILE A 24 -6.43 -10.53 3.77
C ILE A 24 -7.89 -10.11 3.91
N LYS A 25 -8.19 -8.86 3.54
CA LYS A 25 -9.53 -8.27 3.69
C LYS A 25 -9.72 -7.20 2.64
N THR A 26 -10.94 -7.10 2.10
CA THR A 26 -11.36 -6.00 1.24
C THR A 26 -12.52 -5.30 1.91
N GLU A 27 -12.44 -3.97 2.02
CA GLU A 27 -13.49 -3.12 2.55
C GLU A 27 -13.78 -2.04 1.51
N SER A 28 -15.05 -1.84 1.15
CA SER A 28 -15.43 -0.83 0.16
C SER A 28 -16.50 0.08 0.71
N GLU A 29 -16.28 1.39 0.64
CA GLU A 29 -17.21 2.41 1.11
C GLU A 29 -17.39 3.55 0.10
N ILE A 30 -18.45 4.33 0.27
CA ILE A 30 -18.69 5.54 -0.52
C ILE A 30 -17.79 6.65 0.01
N VAL A 31 -17.17 7.42 -0.90
CA VAL A 31 -16.25 8.48 -0.50
C VAL A 31 -17.00 9.55 0.30
N THR A 32 -16.52 9.82 1.51
CA THR A 32 -17.00 10.93 2.35
C THR A 32 -16.01 12.10 2.27
N PRO A 33 -16.43 13.34 2.61
CA PRO A 33 -15.54 14.50 2.66
C PRO A 33 -14.31 14.31 3.56
N LYS A 34 -14.39 13.40 4.54
CA LYS A 34 -13.27 13.06 5.44
C LYS A 34 -12.09 12.43 4.70
N HIS A 35 -12.33 11.72 3.59
CA HIS A 35 -11.28 11.08 2.80
C HIS A 35 -10.45 12.06 1.97
N ARG A 36 -10.90 13.32 1.83
CA ARG A 36 -10.21 14.38 1.07
C ARG A 36 -9.90 14.03 -0.40
N THR A 37 -10.65 13.11 -0.98
CA THR A 37 -10.53 12.67 -2.38
C THR A 37 -11.81 12.94 -3.17
N PRO A 38 -12.16 14.21 -3.44
CA PRO A 38 -13.42 14.58 -4.09
C PRO A 38 -13.59 14.02 -5.50
N TRP A 39 -12.49 13.62 -6.16
CA TRP A 39 -12.51 12.99 -7.49
C TRP A 39 -12.90 11.51 -7.46
N LEU A 40 -12.93 10.86 -6.29
CA LEU A 40 -13.33 9.48 -6.15
C LEU A 40 -14.80 9.37 -5.69
N LYS A 41 -15.53 8.40 -6.25
CA LYS A 41 -16.90 8.06 -5.82
C LYS A 41 -16.94 6.87 -4.86
N LYS A 42 -15.92 6.01 -4.93
CA LYS A 42 -15.78 4.78 -4.15
C LYS A 42 -14.37 4.72 -3.58
N TRP A 43 -14.26 4.13 -2.40
CA TRP A 43 -13.02 3.90 -1.69
C TRP A 43 -12.91 2.43 -1.35
N THR A 44 -12.06 1.71 -2.08
CA THR A 44 -11.87 0.27 -1.93
C THR A 44 -10.51 0.01 -1.29
N SER A 45 -10.51 -0.39 -0.01
CA SER A 45 -9.30 -0.68 0.77
C SER A 45 -9.03 -2.18 0.81
N HIS A 46 -7.89 -2.60 0.28
CA HIS A 46 -7.37 -3.95 0.39
C HIS A 46 -6.31 -4.02 1.49
N LYS A 47 -6.60 -4.77 2.55
CA LYS A 47 -5.59 -5.17 3.54
C LYS A 47 -4.76 -6.29 2.92
N VAL A 48 -3.47 -6.04 2.76
CA VAL A 48 -2.55 -6.95 2.08
C VAL A 48 -1.52 -7.52 3.04
N GLU A 49 -1.05 -8.72 2.73
CA GLU A 49 0.09 -9.39 3.35
C GLU A 49 1.14 -9.67 2.28
N ILE A 50 2.35 -9.16 2.46
CA ILE A 50 3.47 -9.33 1.54
C ILE A 50 4.58 -10.07 2.27
N PRO A 51 5.00 -11.25 1.78
CA PRO A 51 6.10 -11.97 2.39
C PRO A 51 7.41 -11.18 2.23
N GLU A 52 8.24 -11.18 3.28
CA GLU A 52 9.48 -10.38 3.35
C GLU A 52 10.43 -10.66 2.18
N GLU A 53 10.43 -11.90 1.66
CA GLU A 53 11.20 -12.34 0.48
C GLU A 53 10.80 -11.65 -0.83
N LYS A 54 9.53 -11.26 -0.99
CA LYS A 54 9.00 -10.57 -2.17
C LYS A 54 8.79 -9.08 -1.95
N MET A 55 9.19 -8.59 -0.79
CA MET A 55 9.01 -7.20 -0.37
C MET A 55 9.51 -6.22 -1.43
N ASP A 56 10.78 -6.33 -1.83
CA ASP A 56 11.39 -5.36 -2.73
C ASP A 56 10.73 -5.41 -4.13
N GLU A 57 10.47 -6.61 -4.67
CA GLU A 57 9.77 -6.80 -5.96
C GLU A 57 8.36 -6.20 -5.95
N ILE A 58 7.57 -6.50 -4.92
CA ILE A 58 6.19 -6.02 -4.81
C ILE A 58 6.16 -4.52 -4.57
N CYS A 59 7.08 -3.96 -3.77
CA CYS A 59 7.16 -2.52 -3.55
C CYS A 59 7.45 -1.76 -4.86
N GLU A 60 8.37 -2.27 -5.69
CA GLU A 60 8.63 -1.69 -7.01
C GLU A 60 7.44 -1.78 -7.96
N LYS A 61 6.72 -2.91 -7.96
CA LYS A 61 5.49 -3.05 -8.75
C LYS A 61 4.42 -2.08 -8.30
N LEU A 62 4.17 -1.99 -6.98
CA LEU A 62 3.22 -1.05 -6.40
C LEU A 62 3.58 0.41 -6.73
N GLN A 63 4.85 0.78 -6.66
CA GLN A 63 5.34 2.10 -7.07
C GLN A 63 4.97 2.40 -8.53
N LYS A 64 5.23 1.46 -9.44
CA LYS A 64 4.95 1.63 -10.87
C LYS A 64 3.46 1.66 -11.19
N SER A 65 2.65 0.98 -10.38
CA SER A 65 1.20 0.92 -10.51
C SER A 65 0.46 2.10 -9.89
N LEU A 66 1.10 2.91 -9.03
CA LEU A 66 0.49 4.07 -8.39
C LEU A 66 0.13 5.16 -9.40
N ASP A 67 -1.06 5.72 -9.25
CA ASP A 67 -1.53 6.84 -10.07
C ASP A 67 -0.59 8.05 -9.96
N ARG A 68 -0.11 8.51 -11.10
CA ARG A 68 0.82 9.65 -11.18
C ARG A 68 0.13 11.01 -11.10
N ASN A 69 -1.19 11.05 -11.32
CA ASN A 69 -1.94 12.31 -11.36
C ASN A 69 -2.23 12.87 -9.96
N HIS A 70 -2.30 12.01 -8.94
CA HIS A 70 -2.57 12.41 -7.57
C HIS A 70 -1.47 11.92 -6.61
N GLN A 71 -1.31 12.62 -5.49
CA GLN A 71 -0.31 12.28 -4.47
C GLN A 71 -0.81 11.14 -3.58
N TRP A 72 -0.69 9.92 -4.09
CA TRP A 72 -0.97 8.71 -3.34
C TRP A 72 0.29 8.18 -2.65
N TYR A 73 0.07 7.46 -1.56
CA TYR A 73 1.10 6.68 -0.91
C TYR A 73 0.51 5.38 -0.38
N ILE A 74 1.36 4.38 -0.24
CA ILE A 74 1.02 3.09 0.36
C ILE A 74 1.93 2.89 1.56
N ASP A 75 1.36 2.60 2.71
CA ASP A 75 2.10 2.25 3.92
C ASP A 75 2.04 0.74 4.18
N LEU A 76 3.22 0.13 4.31
CA LEU A 76 3.42 -1.27 4.61
C LEU A 76 4.30 -1.39 5.85
N LYS A 77 3.87 -2.18 6.82
CA LYS A 77 4.58 -2.34 8.09
C LYS A 77 4.70 -3.79 8.49
N SER A 78 5.86 -4.12 9.03
CA SER A 78 6.12 -5.35 9.77
C SER A 78 6.78 -5.01 11.11
N ASN A 79 7.12 -6.02 11.92
CA ASN A 79 7.85 -5.78 13.16
C ASN A 79 9.31 -5.34 12.92
N ARG A 80 9.83 -5.48 11.70
CA ARG A 80 11.21 -5.19 11.33
C ARG A 80 11.36 -3.99 10.41
N TYR A 81 10.33 -3.68 9.63
CA TYR A 81 10.38 -2.65 8.60
C TYR A 81 9.09 -1.83 8.57
N GLU A 82 9.23 -0.55 8.28
CA GLU A 82 8.14 0.36 7.91
C GLU A 82 8.51 0.91 6.53
N ILE A 83 7.62 0.73 5.56
CA ILE A 83 7.85 1.04 4.17
C ILE A 83 6.73 1.93 3.69
N THR A 84 7.08 3.12 3.23
CA THR A 84 6.15 4.04 2.60
C THR A 84 6.52 4.16 1.13
N ILE A 85 5.59 3.81 0.25
CA ILE A 85 5.74 3.82 -1.20
C ILE A 85 5.01 5.05 -1.73
N PHE A 86 5.74 5.93 -2.39
CA PHE A 86 5.21 7.02 -3.20
C PHE A 86 5.38 6.68 -4.68
N ASN A 87 4.71 7.43 -5.56
CA ASN A 87 4.83 7.26 -7.01
C ASN A 87 6.27 7.53 -7.53
N ASP A 88 7.07 8.33 -6.83
CA ASP A 88 8.42 8.74 -7.22
C ASP A 88 9.53 8.12 -6.37
N GLN A 89 9.22 7.67 -5.14
CA GLN A 89 10.22 7.13 -4.23
C GLN A 89 9.66 6.04 -3.30
N ILE A 90 10.56 5.16 -2.82
CA ILE A 90 10.25 4.17 -1.80
C ILE A 90 11.11 4.48 -0.58
N ILE A 91 10.46 4.75 0.55
CA ILE A 91 11.14 5.00 1.83
C ILE A 91 11.05 3.72 2.66
N LYS A 92 12.20 3.11 2.93
CA LYS A 92 12.31 1.89 3.75
C LYS A 92 13.02 2.21 5.05
N LYS A 93 12.33 2.03 6.16
CA LYS A 93 12.85 2.25 7.51
C LYS A 93 12.94 0.93 8.25
N ARG A 94 14.12 0.63 8.80
CA ARG A 94 14.30 -0.54 9.67
C ARG A 94 13.92 -0.18 11.10
N ILE A 95 13.05 -0.99 11.70
CA ILE A 95 12.65 -0.89 13.09
C ILE A 95 13.64 -1.71 13.91
N PHE A 96 14.37 -1.04 14.79
CA PHE A 96 15.21 -1.69 15.78
C PHE A 96 14.43 -1.71 17.10
N SER A 97 13.95 -2.89 17.48
CA SER A 97 13.45 -3.09 18.83
C SER A 97 14.64 -3.36 19.74
N TYR A 98 15.17 -2.31 20.39
CA TYR A 98 16.07 -2.50 21.52
C TYR A 98 15.21 -3.00 22.69
N PHE A 99 15.50 -4.22 23.16
CA PHE A 99 14.78 -4.83 24.28
C PHE A 99 14.75 -3.88 25.49
N LYS A 100 13.59 -3.84 26.13
CA LYS A 100 13.31 -3.17 27.39
C LYS A 100 13.50 -4.16 28.54
#